data_AF-A0A7V0ZAS3-F1
#
_entry.id   AF-A0A7V0ZAS3-F1
#
_cell.length_a   1.000
_cell.length_b   1.000
_cell.length_c   1.000
_cell.angle_alpha   90.00
_cell.angle_beta   90.00
_cell.angle_gamma   90.00
#
_symmetry.space_group_name_H-M   'P 1'
#
loop_
_entity.id
_entity.type
_entity.pdbx_description
1 polymer ?
#
loop_
_entity_poly.entity_id
_entity_poly.type
_entity_poly.pdbx_seq_one_letter_code
_entity_poly.pdbx_strand_id
1 'polypeptide(L)'
;MSLRILIFGDGENELGKIETEYAPSDDLPALPRLIHRVLGEPAQTTYTTKKFKKIKAAHGRGGKWAKKTKRAIEDARKGGYQGTVILIDRDRKSSAERLGPLTDARDAMLACCAVGNAVETFDAWMIADGKAVREATGKATQSQSHPKPEKLNKDEGTGNHPKDWATRIFGGTSSLTPAYAVVALHADIDLLKRTCPKGFAPFAKDIEKRIAPLVGS
;
A
#
# COMPACT_ATOMS: atom_id res chain seq x y z
N MET A 1 6.47 24.33 2.87
CA MET A 1 5.57 24.07 1.72
C MET A 1 4.81 22.78 2.01
N SER A 2 3.59 22.60 1.49
CA SER A 2 2.86 21.33 1.66
C SER A 2 3.48 20.24 0.78
N LEU A 3 3.80 19.08 1.37
CA LEU A 3 4.35 17.91 0.67
C LEU A 3 3.22 17.16 -0.05
N ARG A 4 3.32 16.97 -1.36
CA ARG A 4 2.31 16.26 -2.17
C ARG A 4 2.88 14.92 -2.64
N ILE A 5 2.19 13.84 -2.31
CA ILE A 5 2.61 12.47 -2.65
C ILE A 5 1.58 11.83 -3.59
N LEU A 6 2.05 11.34 -4.74
CA LEU A 6 1.22 10.54 -5.65
C LEU A 6 1.41 9.04 -5.35
N ILE A 7 0.32 8.37 -4.98
CA ILE A 7 0.29 6.95 -4.61
C ILE A 7 -0.35 6.14 -5.74
N PHE A 8 0.31 5.05 -6.12
CA PHE A 8 -0.20 4.06 -7.04
C PHE A 8 -0.41 2.71 -6.33
N GLY A 9 -1.61 2.14 -6.47
CA GLY A 9 -2.01 0.81 -5.97
C GLY A 9 -2.80 0.01 -7.01
N ASP A 10 -3.21 -1.22 -6.69
CA ASP A 10 -3.91 -2.11 -7.64
C ASP A 10 -5.43 -2.25 -7.37
N GLY A 11 -5.84 -2.23 -6.12
CA GLY A 11 -7.20 -2.35 -5.61
C GLY A 11 -7.84 -1.03 -5.20
N GLU A 12 -9.17 -1.05 -5.05
CA GLU A 12 -9.94 0.10 -4.59
C GLU A 12 -10.04 0.17 -3.07
N ASN A 13 -10.00 -0.99 -2.40
CA ASN A 13 -10.16 -1.09 -0.95
C ASN A 13 -9.06 -0.33 -0.21
N GLU A 14 -7.83 -0.34 -0.73
CA GLU A 14 -6.69 0.35 -0.14
C GLU A 14 -6.52 1.80 -0.61
N LEU A 15 -7.03 2.13 -1.80
CA LEU A 15 -6.86 3.46 -2.42
C LEU A 15 -8.03 4.42 -2.17
N GLY A 16 -9.19 3.90 -1.76
CA GLY A 16 -10.41 4.69 -1.61
C GLY A 16 -10.88 5.27 -2.95
N LYS A 17 -11.37 6.52 -2.93
CA LYS A 17 -11.72 7.24 -4.17
C LYS A 17 -10.45 7.59 -4.94
N ILE A 18 -10.36 7.10 -6.17
CA ILE A 18 -9.25 7.32 -7.09
C ILE A 18 -9.26 8.76 -7.61
N GLU A 19 -8.09 9.34 -7.87
CA GLU A 19 -7.91 10.71 -8.37
C GLU A 19 -8.46 11.80 -7.44
N THR A 20 -8.70 11.44 -6.18
CA THR A 20 -9.00 12.37 -5.10
C THR A 20 -7.71 12.70 -4.34
N GLU A 21 -7.50 13.99 -4.05
CA GLU A 21 -6.45 14.43 -3.14
C GLU A 21 -7.01 14.44 -1.70
N TYR A 22 -6.25 13.85 -0.77
CA TYR A 22 -6.59 13.73 0.64
C TYR A 22 -5.59 14.52 1.49
N ALA A 23 -6.10 15.32 2.42
CA ALA A 23 -5.34 15.97 3.48
C ALA A 23 -5.27 15.08 4.75
N PRO A 24 -4.34 15.35 5.68
CA PRO A 24 -4.21 14.55 6.92
C PRO A 24 -5.46 14.56 7.80
N SER A 25 -6.24 15.64 7.74
CA SER A 25 -7.51 15.82 8.46
C SER A 25 -8.66 15.00 7.88
N ASP A 26 -8.50 14.44 6.68
CA ASP A 26 -9.54 13.63 6.03
C ASP A 26 -9.54 12.20 6.57
N ASP A 27 -10.61 11.48 6.26
CA ASP A 27 -10.69 10.03 6.40
C ASP A 27 -9.81 9.35 5.33
N LEU A 28 -8.50 9.29 5.60
CA LEU A 28 -7.54 8.69 4.68
C LEU A 28 -7.89 7.22 4.38
N PRO A 29 -7.84 6.80 3.10
CA PRO A 29 -7.88 5.39 2.73
C PRO A 29 -6.71 4.61 3.32
N ALA A 30 -6.81 3.28 3.32
CA ALA A 30 -5.88 2.43 4.07
C ALA A 30 -4.40 2.59 3.68
N LEU A 31 -4.08 2.59 2.37
CA LEU A 31 -2.69 2.74 1.93
C LEU A 31 -2.13 4.15 2.23
N PRO A 32 -2.81 5.26 1.86
CA PRO A 32 -2.43 6.60 2.32
C PRO A 32 -2.25 6.71 3.84
N ARG A 33 -3.16 6.12 4.64
CA ARG A 33 -3.07 6.13 6.11
C ARG A 33 -1.82 5.41 6.61
N LEU A 34 -1.51 4.21 6.09
CA LEU A 34 -0.29 3.50 6.47
C LEU A 34 0.96 4.31 6.11
N ILE A 35 1.01 4.92 4.93
CA ILE A 35 2.13 5.77 4.51
C ILE A 35 2.26 6.98 5.44
N HIS A 36 1.16 7.67 5.74
CA HIS A 36 1.12 8.81 6.65
C HIS A 36 1.69 8.45 8.04
N ARG A 37 1.31 7.30 8.57
CA ARG A 37 1.79 6.82 9.87
C ARG A 37 3.25 6.38 9.86
N VAL A 38 3.72 5.74 8.78
CA VAL A 38 5.15 5.43 8.59
C VAL A 38 6.00 6.71 8.52
N LEU A 39 5.44 7.80 7.98
CA LEU A 39 6.10 9.11 7.91
C LEU A 39 6.05 9.92 9.22
N GLY A 40 5.46 9.38 10.29
CA GLY A 40 5.33 10.10 11.56
C GLY A 40 4.21 11.15 11.58
N GLU A 41 3.15 10.93 10.81
CA GLU A 41 1.92 11.75 10.80
C GLU A 41 2.13 13.25 10.47
N PRO A 42 2.81 13.58 9.35
CA PRO A 42 3.12 14.97 9.02
C PRO A 42 1.86 15.80 8.69
N ALA A 43 1.67 16.91 9.42
CA ALA A 43 0.48 17.76 9.34
C ALA A 43 0.26 18.44 7.97
N GLN A 44 1.31 18.62 7.16
CA GLN A 44 1.26 19.32 5.87
C GLN A 44 1.54 18.40 4.68
N THR A 45 1.10 17.15 4.73
CA THR A 45 1.28 16.19 3.62
C THR A 45 -0.05 15.80 3.01
N THR A 46 -0.21 15.97 1.70
CA THR A 46 -1.39 15.51 0.97
C THR A 46 -1.07 14.29 0.09
N TYR A 47 -2.11 13.50 -0.18
CA TYR A 47 -2.00 12.23 -0.85
C TYR A 47 -3.00 12.16 -2.01
N THR A 48 -2.55 11.84 -3.21
CA THR A 48 -3.44 11.55 -4.34
C THR A 48 -3.26 10.09 -4.74
N THR A 49 -4.36 9.36 -4.96
CA THR A 49 -4.30 7.94 -5.33
C THR A 49 -4.62 7.71 -6.81
N LYS A 50 -3.92 6.76 -7.44
CA LYS A 50 -4.16 6.30 -8.82
C LYS A 50 -4.02 4.80 -8.92
N LYS A 51 -4.71 4.18 -9.88
CA LYS A 51 -4.54 2.74 -10.14
C LYS A 51 -3.31 2.49 -11.01
N PHE A 52 -2.36 1.71 -10.53
CA PHE A 52 -1.15 1.35 -11.26
C PHE A 52 -1.48 0.54 -12.54
N LYS A 53 -2.49 -0.33 -12.47
CA LYS A 53 -2.96 -1.10 -13.64
C LYS A 53 -3.44 -0.21 -14.80
N LYS A 54 -3.94 1.01 -14.54
CA LYS A 54 -4.40 1.97 -15.56
C LYS A 54 -3.26 2.70 -16.28
N ILE A 55 -2.02 2.65 -15.75
CA ILE A 55 -0.86 3.23 -16.43
C ILE A 55 -0.58 2.44 -17.70
N LYS A 56 -0.56 3.12 -18.85
CA LYS A 56 -0.15 2.53 -20.12
C LYS A 56 1.37 2.45 -20.16
N ALA A 57 1.91 1.26 -20.41
CA ALA A 57 3.34 1.10 -20.61
C ALA A 57 3.75 1.83 -21.90
N ALA A 58 4.85 2.58 -21.86
CA ALA A 58 5.40 3.21 -23.05
C ALA A 58 5.85 2.16 -24.08
N HIS A 59 5.77 2.51 -25.37
CA HIS A 59 6.39 1.74 -26.44
C HIS A 59 7.93 1.78 -26.30
N GLY A 60 8.63 0.71 -26.72
CA GLY A 60 10.11 0.64 -26.69
C GLY A 60 10.68 -0.62 -26.04
N ARG A 61 11.98 -0.63 -25.73
CA ARG A 61 12.67 -1.76 -25.04
C ARG A 61 12.43 -1.74 -23.53
N GLY A 62 12.50 -2.92 -22.89
CA GLY A 62 12.35 -3.10 -21.44
C GLY A 62 11.02 -3.74 -21.01
N GLY A 63 11.01 -4.29 -19.79
CA GLY A 63 9.86 -4.99 -19.21
C GLY A 63 8.67 -4.06 -18.93
N LYS A 64 7.45 -4.61 -19.00
CA LYS A 64 6.19 -3.88 -18.78
C LYS A 64 6.16 -3.11 -17.46
N TRP A 65 6.61 -3.76 -16.38
CA TRP A 65 6.63 -3.18 -15.03
C TRP A 65 7.56 -1.97 -14.94
N ALA A 66 8.81 -2.11 -15.38
CA ALA A 66 9.77 -1.01 -15.41
C ALA A 66 9.25 0.21 -16.19
N LYS A 67 8.64 -0.02 -17.36
CA LYS A 67 8.04 1.05 -18.18
C LYS A 67 6.90 1.77 -17.46
N LYS A 68 5.99 1.02 -16.81
CA LYS A 68 4.90 1.62 -16.04
C LYS A 68 5.43 2.42 -14.85
N THR A 69 6.44 1.92 -14.15
CA THR A 69 7.08 2.63 -13.02
C THR A 69 7.70 3.94 -13.47
N LYS A 70 8.48 3.94 -14.57
CA LYS A 70 9.04 5.19 -15.13
C LYS A 70 7.94 6.18 -15.47
N ARG A 71 6.86 5.70 -16.11
CA ARG A 71 5.72 6.56 -16.46
C ARG A 71 5.00 7.11 -15.23
N ALA A 72 4.81 6.31 -14.18
CA ALA A 72 4.22 6.74 -12.92
C ALA A 72 5.00 7.90 -12.29
N ILE A 73 6.34 7.78 -12.26
CA ILE A 73 7.25 8.81 -11.74
C ILE A 73 7.20 10.07 -12.61
N GLU A 74 7.18 9.93 -13.94
CA GLU A 74 7.04 11.07 -14.84
C GLU A 74 5.71 11.81 -14.68
N ASP A 75 4.61 11.06 -14.53
CA ASP A 75 3.28 11.63 -14.30
C ASP A 75 3.22 12.36 -12.95
N ALA A 76 3.87 11.84 -11.91
CA ALA A 76 4.02 12.52 -10.62
C ALA A 76 4.81 13.83 -10.76
N ARG A 77 5.96 13.79 -11.43
CA ARG A 77 6.78 14.99 -11.66
C ARG A 77 6.02 16.07 -12.44
N LYS A 78 5.33 15.68 -13.51
CA LYS A 78 4.52 16.60 -14.33
C LYS A 78 3.34 17.19 -13.55
N GLY A 79 2.80 16.45 -12.59
CA GLY A 79 1.74 16.92 -11.70
C GLY A 79 2.22 17.77 -10.51
N GLY A 80 3.53 18.05 -10.41
CA GLY A 80 4.11 18.82 -9.31
C GLY A 80 4.10 18.10 -7.97
N TYR A 81 4.09 16.76 -7.98
CA TYR A 81 4.23 15.96 -6.76
C TYR A 81 5.72 15.81 -6.41
N GLN A 82 6.06 15.96 -5.13
CA GLN A 82 7.45 15.81 -4.66
C GLN A 82 7.80 14.35 -4.35
N GLY A 83 6.80 13.53 -3.98
CA GLY A 83 6.97 12.12 -3.67
C GLY A 83 6.10 11.22 -4.54
N THR A 84 6.59 10.01 -4.83
CA THR A 84 5.80 8.95 -5.49
C THR A 84 5.86 7.67 -4.69
N VAL A 85 4.73 7.01 -4.45
CA VAL A 85 4.70 5.67 -3.84
C VAL A 85 4.01 4.71 -4.78
N ILE A 86 4.61 3.55 -5.04
CA ILE A 86 4.04 2.52 -5.91
C ILE A 86 4.00 1.22 -5.12
N LEU A 87 2.80 0.74 -4.81
CA LEU A 87 2.57 -0.56 -4.22
C LEU A 87 1.79 -1.41 -5.22
N ILE A 88 2.24 -2.64 -5.46
CA ILE A 88 1.51 -3.60 -6.28
C ILE A 88 1.33 -4.89 -5.52
N ASP A 89 0.26 -5.64 -5.81
CA ASP A 89 0.08 -6.96 -5.25
C ASP A 89 1.07 -7.95 -5.90
N ARG A 90 1.48 -8.97 -5.15
CA ARG A 90 2.37 -9.99 -5.68
C ARG A 90 1.62 -10.94 -6.61
N ASP A 91 0.37 -11.27 -6.30
CA ASP A 91 -0.45 -12.27 -7.00
C ASP A 91 0.33 -13.57 -7.27
N ARG A 92 1.04 -14.07 -6.25
CA ARG A 92 1.91 -15.28 -6.31
C ARG A 92 3.07 -15.24 -7.30
N LYS A 93 3.35 -14.11 -7.95
CA LYS A 93 4.57 -13.93 -8.73
C LYS A 93 5.78 -13.84 -7.82
N SER A 94 6.94 -14.24 -8.29
CA SER A 94 8.16 -14.06 -7.51
C SER A 94 8.45 -12.58 -7.31
N SER A 95 9.13 -12.23 -6.21
CA SER A 95 9.53 -10.84 -5.97
C SER A 95 10.42 -10.31 -7.11
N ALA A 96 11.26 -11.17 -7.69
CA ALA A 96 12.13 -10.84 -8.82
C ALA A 96 11.34 -10.43 -10.07
N GLU A 97 10.16 -11.01 -10.32
CA GLU A 97 9.34 -10.68 -11.49
C GLU A 97 8.61 -9.33 -11.37
N ARG A 98 8.29 -8.88 -10.15
CA ARG A 98 7.53 -7.65 -9.91
C ARG A 98 8.39 -6.55 -9.27
N LEU A 99 8.94 -6.78 -8.08
CA LEU A 99 9.65 -5.76 -7.31
C LEU A 99 11.00 -5.37 -7.93
N GLY A 100 11.72 -6.32 -8.54
CA GLY A 100 13.00 -6.06 -9.21
C GLY A 100 12.88 -4.98 -10.30
N PRO A 101 12.05 -5.19 -11.33
CA PRO A 101 11.80 -4.19 -12.37
C PRO A 101 11.30 -2.82 -11.86
N LEU A 102 10.53 -2.80 -10.77
CA LEU A 102 10.09 -1.57 -10.11
C LEU A 102 11.27 -0.81 -9.48
N THR A 103 12.12 -1.54 -8.76
CA THR A 103 13.33 -1.03 -8.08
C THR A 103 14.31 -0.46 -9.10
N ASP A 104 14.63 -1.23 -10.15
CA ASP A 104 15.56 -0.83 -11.20
C ASP A 104 15.07 0.42 -11.94
N ALA A 105 13.77 0.48 -12.25
CA ALA A 105 13.16 1.62 -12.91
C ALA A 105 13.17 2.88 -12.04
N ARG A 106 12.85 2.74 -10.75
CA ARG A 106 12.93 3.84 -9.77
C ARG A 106 14.35 4.38 -9.67
N ASP A 107 15.33 3.50 -9.48
CA ASP A 107 16.73 3.90 -9.27
C ASP A 107 17.33 4.53 -10.52
N ALA A 108 16.96 4.07 -11.72
CA ALA A 108 17.36 4.71 -12.98
C ALA A 108 16.77 6.11 -13.19
N MET A 109 15.67 6.46 -12.51
CA MET A 109 15.02 7.77 -12.62
C MET A 109 15.53 8.78 -11.58
N LEU A 110 16.33 8.35 -10.59
CA LEU A 110 16.83 9.18 -9.48
C LEU A 110 15.74 9.99 -8.77
N ALA A 111 14.53 9.45 -8.70
CA ALA A 111 13.37 10.13 -8.13
C ALA A 111 13.16 9.79 -6.66
N CYS A 112 12.54 10.72 -5.91
CA CYS A 112 12.02 10.45 -4.55
C CYS A 112 10.78 9.58 -4.65
N CYS A 113 11.00 8.28 -4.86
CA CYS A 113 9.95 7.31 -5.09
C CYS A 113 10.19 6.08 -4.23
N ALA A 114 9.17 5.63 -3.49
CA ALA A 114 9.17 4.35 -2.80
C ALA A 114 8.40 3.30 -3.62
N VAL A 115 8.91 2.07 -3.65
CA VAL A 115 8.24 0.94 -4.30
C VAL A 115 8.08 -0.22 -3.33
N GLY A 116 6.95 -0.92 -3.43
CA GLY A 116 6.61 -2.06 -2.58
C GLY A 116 5.91 -3.16 -3.34
N ASN A 117 5.89 -4.33 -2.71
CA ASN A 117 5.15 -5.50 -3.18
C ASN A 117 4.36 -6.07 -2.01
N ALA A 118 3.03 -6.03 -2.07
CA ALA A 118 2.19 -6.65 -1.06
C ALA A 118 2.21 -8.17 -1.26
N VAL A 119 2.84 -8.89 -0.32
CA VAL A 119 3.04 -10.34 -0.43
C VAL A 119 1.71 -11.06 -0.28
N GLU A 120 1.40 -11.86 -1.31
CA GLU A 120 0.06 -12.37 -1.61
C GLU A 120 -0.86 -11.24 -2.07
N THR A 121 -1.40 -10.45 -1.14
CA THR A 121 -2.22 -9.25 -1.42
C THR A 121 -2.12 -8.24 -0.28
N PHE A 122 -2.58 -7.00 -0.51
CA PHE A 122 -2.73 -5.99 0.54
C PHE A 122 -3.59 -6.46 1.73
N ASP A 123 -4.57 -7.35 1.48
CA ASP A 123 -5.47 -7.89 2.52
C ASP A 123 -4.68 -8.60 3.64
N ALA A 124 -3.51 -9.16 3.32
CA ALA A 124 -2.64 -9.82 4.31
C ALA A 124 -2.21 -8.84 5.42
N TRP A 125 -1.99 -7.57 5.08
CA TRP A 125 -1.63 -6.56 6.06
C TRP A 125 -2.81 -6.18 6.96
N MET A 126 -4.02 -6.18 6.39
CA MET A 126 -5.25 -5.75 7.07
C MET A 126 -5.78 -6.76 8.09
N ILE A 127 -5.28 -7.99 8.06
CA ILE A 127 -5.66 -9.05 9.02
C ILE A 127 -4.54 -9.39 10.00
N ALA A 128 -3.44 -8.62 10.02
CA ALA A 128 -2.25 -8.93 10.82
C ALA A 128 -2.38 -8.50 12.29
N ASP A 129 -3.10 -7.40 12.56
CA ASP A 129 -3.22 -6.82 13.91
C ASP A 129 -4.62 -7.04 14.48
N GLY A 130 -4.72 -7.93 15.47
CA GLY A 130 -5.99 -8.30 16.09
C GLY A 130 -6.65 -7.15 16.85
N LYS A 131 -5.88 -6.18 17.37
CA LYS A 131 -6.44 -4.99 18.01
C LYS A 131 -7.11 -4.12 16.96
N ALA A 132 -6.39 -3.79 15.89
CA ALA A 132 -6.93 -2.96 14.81
C ALA A 132 -8.15 -3.61 14.12
N VAL A 133 -8.14 -4.92 13.94
CA VAL A 133 -9.30 -5.68 13.45
C VAL A 133 -10.51 -5.57 14.39
N ARG A 134 -10.31 -5.63 15.71
CA ARG A 134 -11.41 -5.43 16.67
C ARG A 134 -12.01 -4.03 16.57
N GLU A 135 -11.17 -3.00 16.46
CA GLU A 135 -11.66 -1.62 16.27
C GLU A 135 -12.49 -1.51 14.98
N ALA A 136 -12.02 -2.11 13.88
CA ALA A 136 -12.73 -2.09 12.60
C ALA A 136 -14.05 -2.88 12.59
N THR A 137 -14.19 -3.91 13.44
CA THR A 137 -15.39 -4.75 13.49
C THR A 137 -16.37 -4.37 14.60
N GLY A 138 -15.94 -3.57 15.58
CA GLY A 138 -16.71 -3.29 16.80
C GLY A 138 -16.96 -4.53 17.68
N LYS A 139 -16.32 -5.67 17.39
CA LYS A 139 -16.53 -6.94 18.11
C LYS A 139 -15.51 -7.08 19.24
N ALA A 140 -15.92 -6.73 20.45
CA ALA A 140 -15.05 -6.68 21.63
C ALA A 140 -14.33 -8.01 21.97
N THR A 141 -14.88 -9.17 21.59
CA THR A 141 -14.44 -10.49 22.09
C THR A 141 -13.68 -11.35 21.07
N GLN A 142 -13.50 -10.89 19.83
CA GLN A 142 -12.87 -11.69 18.77
C GLN A 142 -11.63 -10.99 18.21
N SER A 143 -10.42 -11.31 18.73
CA SER A 143 -9.17 -10.93 18.06
C SER A 143 -8.93 -11.84 16.85
N GLN A 144 -9.73 -11.67 15.80
CA GLN A 144 -9.58 -12.42 14.56
C GLN A 144 -8.45 -11.80 13.72
N SER A 145 -7.21 -11.96 14.16
CA SER A 145 -6.03 -11.72 13.33
C SER A 145 -5.37 -13.02 12.91
N HIS A 146 -4.65 -12.98 11.81
CA HIS A 146 -3.83 -14.08 11.36
C HIS A 146 -2.36 -13.83 11.73
N PRO A 147 -1.69 -14.74 12.46
CA PRO A 147 -0.33 -14.52 12.97
C PRO A 147 0.75 -14.58 11.88
N LYS A 148 0.44 -15.12 10.70
CA LYS A 148 1.37 -15.28 9.57
C LYS A 148 0.66 -15.02 8.23
N PRO A 149 0.10 -13.83 8.00
CA PRO A 149 -0.84 -13.58 6.90
C PRO A 149 -0.18 -13.73 5.53
N GLU A 150 1.12 -13.41 5.40
CA GLU A 150 1.91 -13.62 4.19
C GLU A 150 2.18 -15.10 3.84
N LYS A 151 1.71 -16.05 4.67
CA LYS A 151 1.74 -17.49 4.37
C LYS A 151 0.41 -18.02 3.80
N LEU A 152 -0.63 -17.19 3.76
CA LEU A 152 -1.90 -17.53 3.13
C LEU A 152 -1.74 -17.41 1.61
N ASN A 153 -1.41 -18.51 0.94
CA ASN A 153 -1.02 -18.49 -0.48
C ASN A 153 -1.87 -19.43 -1.36
N LYS A 154 -3.03 -19.90 -0.86
CA LYS A 154 -3.96 -20.73 -1.64
C LYS A 154 -4.83 -19.88 -2.57
N ASP A 155 -5.60 -20.55 -3.43
CA ASP A 155 -6.63 -19.94 -4.28
C ASP A 155 -7.68 -19.17 -3.49
N GLU A 156 -8.04 -18.00 -4.02
CA GLU A 156 -9.22 -17.26 -3.56
C GLU A 156 -10.43 -18.20 -3.65
N GLY A 157 -11.28 -18.20 -2.62
CA GLY A 157 -12.39 -19.13 -2.48
C GLY A 157 -12.04 -20.45 -1.78
N THR A 158 -10.78 -20.70 -1.41
CA THR A 158 -10.39 -21.91 -0.64
C THR A 158 -10.49 -21.74 0.87
N GLY A 159 -10.76 -20.51 1.35
CA GLY A 159 -10.79 -20.17 2.76
C GLY A 159 -9.40 -19.96 3.39
N ASN A 160 -8.33 -20.10 2.60
CA ASN A 160 -6.94 -19.94 3.04
C ASN A 160 -6.15 -18.97 2.14
N HIS A 161 -6.85 -17.95 1.65
CA HIS A 161 -6.32 -16.78 0.96
C HIS A 161 -6.55 -15.53 1.84
N PRO A 162 -5.68 -14.50 1.81
CA PRO A 162 -5.84 -13.30 2.65
C PRO A 162 -7.19 -12.60 2.46
N LYS A 163 -7.67 -12.53 1.23
CA LYS A 163 -8.97 -11.93 0.89
C LYS A 163 -10.16 -12.71 1.43
N ASP A 164 -10.08 -14.05 1.46
CA ASP A 164 -11.13 -14.90 2.06
C ASP A 164 -11.21 -14.63 3.58
N TRP A 165 -10.04 -14.53 4.22
CA TRP A 165 -9.93 -14.18 5.63
C TRP A 165 -10.52 -12.81 5.92
N ALA A 166 -10.11 -11.79 5.16
CA ALA A 166 -10.62 -10.44 5.32
C ALA A 166 -12.14 -10.39 5.12
N THR A 167 -12.66 -10.99 4.05
CA THR A 167 -14.10 -11.03 3.77
C THR A 167 -14.88 -11.68 4.91
N ARG A 168 -14.36 -12.78 5.48
CA ARG A 168 -14.99 -13.45 6.62
C ARG A 168 -14.98 -12.60 7.89
N ILE A 169 -13.85 -11.95 8.19
CA ILE A 169 -13.67 -11.12 9.39
C ILE A 169 -14.58 -9.89 9.34
N PHE A 170 -14.59 -9.20 8.19
CA PHE A 170 -15.27 -7.91 8.02
C PHE A 170 -16.72 -8.05 7.52
N GLY A 171 -17.21 -9.28 7.37
CA GLY A 171 -18.63 -9.54 7.05
C GLY A 171 -19.01 -9.29 5.60
N GLY A 172 -18.08 -9.45 4.66
CA GLY A 172 -18.34 -9.34 3.22
C GLY A 172 -17.36 -8.42 2.49
N THR A 173 -17.39 -8.47 1.16
CA THR A 173 -16.50 -7.70 0.28
C THR A 173 -16.85 -6.20 0.26
N SER A 174 -18.14 -5.85 0.38
CA SER A 174 -18.61 -4.46 0.42
C SER A 174 -18.12 -3.69 1.65
N SER A 175 -17.75 -4.41 2.73
CA SER A 175 -17.29 -3.82 3.98
C SER A 175 -15.77 -3.59 4.02
N LEU A 176 -15.01 -4.06 3.02
CA LEU A 176 -13.55 -4.07 3.08
C LEU A 176 -12.96 -2.66 3.06
N THR A 177 -13.38 -1.78 2.16
CA THR A 177 -12.86 -0.40 2.06
C THR A 177 -12.97 0.37 3.38
N PRO A 178 -14.16 0.52 4.01
CA PRO A 178 -14.26 1.23 5.28
C PRO A 178 -13.52 0.50 6.41
N ALA A 179 -13.58 -0.84 6.46
CA ALA A 179 -12.86 -1.60 7.49
C ALA A 179 -11.34 -1.42 7.39
N TYR A 180 -10.78 -1.41 6.18
CA TYR A 180 -9.34 -1.25 5.95
C TYR A 180 -8.85 0.12 6.38
N ALA A 181 -9.63 1.18 6.16
CA ALA A 181 -9.30 2.51 6.66
C ALA A 181 -9.19 2.52 8.20
N VAL A 182 -10.13 1.87 8.90
CA VAL A 182 -10.10 1.76 10.37
C VAL A 182 -8.94 0.88 10.84
N VAL A 183 -8.66 -0.25 10.17
CA VAL A 183 -7.50 -1.08 10.50
C VAL A 183 -6.21 -0.28 10.33
N ALA A 184 -6.03 0.41 9.21
CA ALA A 184 -4.82 1.20 8.95
C ALA A 184 -4.64 2.35 9.95
N LEU A 185 -5.74 2.92 10.46
CA LEU A 185 -5.72 3.94 11.51
C LEU A 185 -5.19 3.39 12.84
N HIS A 186 -5.61 2.18 13.22
CA HIS A 186 -5.30 1.60 14.53
C HIS A 186 -4.13 0.62 14.57
N ALA A 187 -3.64 0.17 13.41
CA ALA A 187 -2.59 -0.85 13.31
C ALA A 187 -1.32 -0.46 14.09
N ASP A 188 -0.74 -1.37 14.85
CA ASP A 188 0.63 -1.21 15.35
C ASP A 188 1.60 -1.39 14.17
N ILE A 189 2.29 -0.32 13.78
CA ILE A 189 3.21 -0.30 12.63
C ILE A 189 4.39 -1.27 12.86
N ASP A 190 4.89 -1.37 14.09
CA ASP A 190 6.00 -2.28 14.40
C ASP A 190 5.54 -3.73 14.44
N LEU A 191 4.34 -4.00 14.97
CA LEU A 191 3.72 -5.32 14.84
C LEU A 191 3.54 -5.71 13.37
N LEU A 192 3.05 -4.79 12.54
CA LEU A 192 2.85 -5.06 11.12
C LEU A 192 4.18 -5.35 10.41
N LYS A 193 5.26 -4.61 10.72
CA LYS A 193 6.62 -4.91 10.24
C LYS A 193 7.08 -6.32 10.65
N ARG A 194 6.83 -6.74 11.90
CA ARG A 194 7.22 -8.07 12.39
C ARG A 194 6.40 -9.21 11.76
N THR A 195 5.09 -9.00 11.61
CA THR A 195 4.14 -10.02 11.13
C THR A 195 4.13 -10.14 9.60
N CYS A 196 4.46 -9.06 8.88
CA CYS A 196 4.56 -9.00 7.43
C CYS A 196 5.99 -8.64 6.97
N PRO A 197 6.99 -9.50 7.24
CA PRO A 197 8.40 -9.18 7.04
C PRO A 197 8.82 -9.17 5.57
N LYS A 198 8.04 -9.77 4.65
CA LYS A 198 8.38 -9.84 3.22
C LYS A 198 7.69 -8.78 2.37
N GLY A 199 6.56 -8.26 2.83
CA GLY A 199 5.76 -7.25 2.15
C GLY A 199 5.83 -5.89 2.85
N PHE A 200 5.20 -5.75 4.01
CA PHE A 200 5.06 -4.45 4.68
C PHE A 200 6.39 -3.92 5.21
N ALA A 201 7.20 -4.74 5.87
CA ALA A 201 8.47 -4.29 6.43
C ALA A 201 9.43 -3.67 5.40
N PRO A 202 9.74 -4.31 4.25
CA PRO A 202 10.59 -3.69 3.24
C PRO A 202 9.94 -2.48 2.58
N PHE A 203 8.61 -2.46 2.45
CA PHE A 203 7.88 -1.30 1.92
C PHE A 203 8.00 -0.09 2.86
N ALA A 204 7.76 -0.26 4.16
CA ALA A 204 7.91 0.80 5.15
C ALA A 204 9.35 1.34 5.17
N LYS A 205 10.35 0.45 5.11
CA LYS A 205 11.76 0.84 5.03
C LYS A 205 12.07 1.68 3.78
N ASP A 206 11.48 1.36 2.63
CA ASP A 206 11.69 2.14 1.41
C ASP A 206 11.02 3.52 1.49
N ILE A 207 9.86 3.63 2.13
CA ILE A 207 9.21 4.93 2.46
C ILE A 207 10.11 5.77 3.37
N GLU A 208 10.56 5.20 4.49
CA GLU A 208 11.44 5.87 5.46
C GLU A 208 12.72 6.36 4.78
N LYS A 209 13.30 5.55 3.88
CA LYS A 209 14.53 5.91 3.18
C LYS A 209 14.34 6.99 2.12
N ARG A 210 13.20 7.01 1.41
CA ARG A 210 13.06 7.78 0.15
C ARG A 210 12.03 8.89 0.16
N ILE A 211 11.06 8.81 1.07
CA ILE A 211 9.97 9.78 1.18
C ILE A 211 10.10 10.59 2.47
N ALA A 212 10.48 9.97 3.59
CA ALA A 212 10.65 10.70 4.86
C ALA A 212 11.64 11.88 4.78
N PRO A 213 12.73 11.85 3.99
CA PRO A 213 13.60 13.03 3.83
C PRO A 213 12.92 14.26 3.22
N LEU A 214 11.74 14.10 2.59
CA LEU A 214 10.93 15.20 2.08
C LEU A 214 10.05 15.85 3.17
N VAL A 215 9.86 15.16 4.29
CA VAL A 215 9.08 15.66 5.43
C VAL A 215 9.97 16.61 6.23
N GLY A 216 9.98 17.89 5.83
CA GLY A 216 10.77 18.94 6.50
C GLY A 216 11.75 19.68 5.60
N SER A 217 11.87 19.28 4.33
CA SER A 217 12.53 20.06 3.27
C SER A 217 11.62 21.18 2.75
#